data_AF-A0A842HBP4-F1
#
_entry.id   AF-A0A842HBP4-F1
#
_cell.length_a   1.000
_cell.length_b   1.000
_cell.length_c   1.000
_cell.angle_alpha   90.00
_cell.angle_beta   90.00
_cell.angle_gamma   90.00
#
_symmetry.space_group_name_H-M   'P 1'
#
loop_
_entity.id
_entity.type
_entity.pdbx_description
1 polymer ?
#
loop_
_entity_poly.entity_id
_entity_poly.type
_entity_poly.pdbx_seq_one_letter_code
_entity_poly.pdbx_strand_id
1 'polypeptide(L)'
;MMIDRPLSRLLVLGTLALTAHLCDAADGTWTSDSNGLWSDADKWQGGIVADGVGASATFDRSHYSLSRTIKLDQNRTLGQILAIKTGADDGPRHVIITGDANCVLTLDNGSSTATLTNSGSGAVRIDPAVALRSDLTLTNSTTTFLALNSAVSAASTGLKTLTISPSDGRINLAGIISDGAGQLALTVNAGSANVNVIAANTYSGGTSVHSGSLVTNTQSTLGTGDVTVTDGRLVLGNDKAIGSAASLSFGLRSAIVLNYAGSMNIVNAAIGATFIGKGTYSAKQLNEFFGGSFFSGSGRLTITTGSGG
;
A
#
# COMPACT_ATOMS: atom_id res chain seq x y z
N MET A 1 25.71 5.13 -84.00
CA MET A 1 24.38 5.23 -83.36
C MET A 1 24.26 4.09 -82.36
N MET A 2 24.67 4.34 -81.11
CA MET A 2 24.42 3.48 -79.95
C MET A 2 24.22 4.46 -78.80
N ILE A 3 23.01 4.45 -78.25
CA ILE A 3 22.57 5.27 -77.12
C ILE A 3 22.67 4.38 -75.89
N ASP A 4 23.62 4.66 -75.00
CA ASP A 4 23.65 4.08 -73.65
C ASP A 4 23.08 5.10 -72.66
N ARG A 5 22.01 4.70 -71.98
CA ARG A 5 21.31 5.46 -70.93
C ARG A 5 21.85 5.07 -69.55
N PRO A 6 21.96 6.01 -68.58
CA PRO A 6 22.47 5.69 -67.26
C PRO A 6 21.42 4.99 -66.38
N LEU A 7 21.82 3.95 -65.64
CA LEU A 7 21.01 3.32 -64.59
C LEU A 7 21.05 4.17 -63.30
N SER A 8 19.93 4.79 -62.96
CA SER A 8 19.68 5.35 -61.63
C SER A 8 19.41 4.22 -60.62
N ARG A 9 20.31 4.05 -59.65
CA ARG A 9 20.10 3.15 -58.50
C ARG A 9 19.23 3.85 -57.45
N LEU A 10 17.98 3.42 -57.36
CA LEU A 10 17.03 3.78 -56.32
C LEU A 10 17.40 3.04 -55.02
N LEU A 11 17.90 3.75 -54.02
CA LEU A 11 18.09 3.21 -52.67
C LEU A 11 16.74 3.27 -51.94
N VAL A 12 16.09 2.12 -51.77
CA VAL A 12 14.90 1.98 -50.93
C VAL A 12 15.36 1.92 -49.48
N LEU A 13 15.19 3.02 -48.73
CA LEU A 13 15.27 3.00 -47.27
C LEU A 13 14.02 2.29 -46.74
N GLY A 14 14.17 1.04 -46.30
CA GLY A 14 13.14 0.34 -45.53
C GLY A 14 13.03 0.98 -44.15
N THR A 15 11.98 1.78 -43.93
CA THR A 15 11.59 2.22 -42.59
C THR A 15 11.11 1.01 -41.80
N LEU A 16 11.92 0.59 -40.83
CA LEU A 16 11.51 -0.36 -39.80
C LEU A 16 10.47 0.36 -38.91
N ALA A 17 9.18 0.11 -39.16
CA ALA A 17 8.13 0.56 -38.25
C ALA A 17 8.28 -0.23 -36.95
N LEU A 18 8.88 0.39 -35.94
CA LEU A 18 8.79 -0.10 -34.57
C LEU A 18 7.33 0.09 -34.15
N THR A 19 6.51 -0.95 -34.28
CA THR A 19 5.17 -0.95 -33.71
C THR A 19 5.34 -0.84 -32.21
N ALA A 20 5.06 0.33 -31.65
CA ALA A 20 4.72 0.42 -30.25
C ALA A 20 3.53 -0.54 -30.05
N HIS A 21 3.76 -1.67 -29.39
CA HIS A 21 2.66 -2.45 -28.85
C HIS A 21 1.98 -1.53 -27.84
N LEU A 22 0.91 -0.87 -28.26
CA LEU A 22 -0.17 -0.50 -27.37
C LEU A 22 -0.68 -1.85 -26.84
N CYS A 23 -0.06 -2.34 -25.77
CA CYS A 23 -0.57 -3.48 -25.04
C CYS A 23 -1.93 -3.04 -24.52
N ASP A 24 -2.99 -3.59 -25.11
CA ASP A 24 -4.32 -3.44 -24.56
C ASP A 24 -4.34 -4.07 -23.17
N ALA A 25 -5.21 -3.58 -22.29
CA ALA A 25 -5.35 -4.17 -20.96
C ALA A 25 -5.80 -5.63 -21.09
N ALA A 26 -5.06 -6.55 -20.48
CA ALA A 26 -5.34 -7.97 -20.55
C ALA A 26 -5.56 -8.54 -19.14
N ASP A 27 -6.76 -9.05 -18.87
CA ASP A 27 -7.04 -9.79 -17.65
C ASP A 27 -6.48 -11.21 -17.76
N GLY A 28 -5.67 -11.62 -16.78
CA GLY A 28 -5.04 -12.93 -16.77
C GLY A 28 -5.30 -13.69 -15.48
N THR A 29 -5.43 -15.01 -15.58
CA THR A 29 -5.47 -15.92 -14.43
C THR A 29 -4.28 -16.87 -14.43
N TRP A 30 -3.46 -16.84 -13.38
CA TRP A 30 -2.37 -17.79 -13.18
C TRP A 30 -2.91 -19.14 -12.72
N THR A 31 -2.88 -20.12 -13.62
CA THR A 31 -3.39 -21.49 -13.39
C THR A 31 -2.28 -22.52 -13.26
N SER A 32 -1.01 -22.13 -13.37
CA SER A 32 0.10 -23.08 -13.29
C SER A 32 0.36 -23.57 -11.87
N ASP A 33 0.41 -24.89 -11.70
CA ASP A 33 0.84 -25.53 -10.45
C ASP A 33 2.37 -25.55 -10.28
N SER A 34 3.03 -24.45 -10.62
CA SER A 34 4.48 -24.30 -10.51
C SER A 34 4.88 -22.85 -10.31
N ASN A 35 6.07 -22.63 -9.77
CA ASN A 35 6.69 -21.30 -9.73
C ASN A 35 7.09 -20.89 -11.16
N GLY A 36 7.23 -19.60 -11.42
CA GLY A 36 7.63 -19.13 -12.74
C GLY A 36 7.74 -17.62 -12.88
N LEU A 37 8.10 -17.20 -14.10
CA LEU A 37 8.12 -15.80 -14.50
C LEU A 37 6.70 -15.31 -14.76
N TRP A 38 6.43 -14.04 -14.45
CA TRP A 38 5.15 -13.41 -14.77
C TRP A 38 4.94 -13.36 -16.28
N SER A 39 6.00 -13.11 -17.06
CA SER A 39 5.92 -13.04 -18.53
C SER A 39 5.64 -14.37 -19.24
N ASP A 40 5.71 -15.50 -18.53
CA ASP A 40 5.59 -16.83 -19.14
C ASP A 40 4.12 -17.15 -19.44
N ALA A 41 3.71 -16.95 -20.70
CA ALA A 41 2.33 -17.13 -21.15
C ALA A 41 1.79 -18.54 -20.88
N ASP A 42 2.63 -19.58 -20.88
CA ASP A 42 2.20 -20.96 -20.61
C ASP A 42 1.73 -21.16 -19.15
N LYS A 43 2.00 -20.18 -18.26
CA LYS A 43 1.55 -20.19 -16.87
C LYS A 43 0.16 -19.58 -16.67
N TRP A 44 -0.32 -18.83 -17.67
CA TRP A 44 -1.59 -18.12 -17.64
C TRP A 44 -2.65 -18.86 -18.44
N GLN A 45 -3.89 -18.84 -17.93
CA GLN A 45 -5.03 -19.41 -18.61
C GLN A 45 -5.19 -18.80 -20.01
N GLY A 46 -5.20 -19.64 -21.04
CA GLY A 46 -5.32 -19.20 -22.43
C GLY A 46 -4.13 -18.41 -22.98
N GLY A 47 -2.98 -18.40 -22.28
CA GLY A 47 -1.81 -17.63 -22.71
C GLY A 47 -1.89 -16.12 -22.43
N ILE A 48 -2.91 -15.67 -21.68
CA ILE A 48 -3.19 -14.24 -21.46
C ILE A 48 -2.41 -13.77 -20.22
N VAL A 49 -1.25 -13.16 -20.46
CA VAL A 49 -0.44 -12.55 -19.40
C VAL A 49 -1.12 -11.28 -18.91
N ALA A 50 -1.39 -11.19 -17.61
CA ALA A 50 -2.03 -10.01 -17.02
C ALA A 50 -1.10 -8.78 -17.06
N ASP A 51 -1.49 -7.74 -17.79
CA ASP A 51 -0.79 -6.46 -17.90
C ASP A 51 -1.70 -5.38 -18.50
N GLY A 52 -1.44 -4.12 -18.15
CA GLY A 52 -2.13 -2.93 -18.67
C GLY A 52 -3.00 -2.19 -17.64
N VAL A 53 -3.35 -0.95 -17.97
CA VAL A 53 -4.19 -0.10 -17.12
C VAL A 53 -5.57 -0.72 -16.96
N GLY A 54 -6.03 -0.90 -15.72
CA GLY A 54 -7.31 -1.52 -15.40
C GLY A 54 -7.32 -3.04 -15.45
N ALA A 55 -6.25 -3.68 -15.94
CA ALA A 55 -6.15 -5.13 -16.04
C ALA A 55 -6.12 -5.81 -14.66
N SER A 56 -6.61 -7.03 -14.61
CA SER A 56 -6.69 -7.87 -13.41
C SER A 56 -5.75 -9.06 -13.51
N ALA A 57 -4.87 -9.22 -12.52
CA ALA A 57 -4.07 -10.43 -12.34
C ALA A 57 -4.70 -11.31 -11.25
N THR A 58 -5.22 -12.46 -11.64
CA THR A 58 -5.86 -13.41 -10.74
C THR A 58 -4.93 -14.59 -10.45
N PHE A 59 -4.69 -14.87 -9.17
CA PHE A 59 -3.99 -16.06 -8.68
C PHE A 59 -5.00 -16.98 -8.00
N ASP A 60 -5.61 -17.89 -8.78
CA ASP A 60 -6.57 -18.86 -8.22
C ASP A 60 -5.86 -20.09 -7.65
N ARG A 61 -5.87 -20.16 -6.32
CA ARG A 61 -5.22 -21.23 -5.55
C ARG A 61 -5.89 -22.59 -5.69
N SER A 62 -7.07 -22.67 -6.28
CA SER A 62 -7.72 -23.94 -6.62
C SER A 62 -6.82 -24.82 -7.51
N HIS A 63 -5.95 -24.20 -8.30
CA HIS A 63 -5.02 -24.88 -9.21
C HIS A 63 -3.68 -25.27 -8.58
N TYR A 64 -3.41 -24.91 -7.32
CA TYR A 64 -2.07 -25.09 -6.74
C TYR A 64 -2.04 -26.26 -5.76
N SER A 65 -1.05 -27.13 -5.82
CA SER A 65 -0.79 -28.13 -4.77
C SER A 65 0.01 -27.54 -3.59
N LEU A 66 0.82 -26.51 -3.83
CA LEU A 66 1.69 -25.84 -2.84
C LEU A 66 1.67 -24.32 -3.02
N SER A 67 2.37 -23.60 -2.14
CA SER A 67 2.57 -22.14 -2.27
C SER A 67 3.34 -21.78 -3.54
N ARG A 68 2.96 -20.68 -4.20
CA ARG A 68 3.52 -20.26 -5.48
C ARG A 68 4.35 -19.00 -5.35
N THR A 69 5.53 -19.03 -5.97
CA THR A 69 6.39 -17.86 -6.19
C THR A 69 6.30 -17.46 -7.65
N ILE A 70 5.80 -16.25 -7.89
CA ILE A 70 5.68 -15.64 -9.21
C ILE A 70 6.70 -14.52 -9.26
N LYS A 71 7.58 -14.56 -10.25
CA LYS A 71 8.66 -13.59 -10.39
C LYS A 71 8.26 -12.51 -11.39
N LEU A 72 8.09 -11.28 -10.91
CA LEU A 72 7.99 -10.09 -11.74
C LEU A 72 9.35 -9.84 -12.40
N ASP A 73 9.46 -10.22 -13.65
CA ASP A 73 10.68 -10.18 -14.46
C ASP A 73 10.75 -8.96 -15.40
N GLN A 74 9.64 -8.21 -15.49
CA GLN A 74 9.52 -6.93 -16.19
C GLN A 74 8.54 -6.02 -15.43
N ASN A 75 8.59 -4.71 -15.68
CA ASN A 75 7.57 -3.80 -15.16
C ASN A 75 6.19 -4.22 -15.68
N ARG A 76 5.20 -4.21 -14.78
CA ARG A 76 3.80 -4.50 -15.12
C ARG A 76 2.91 -3.39 -14.58
N THR A 77 1.83 -3.13 -15.31
CA THR A 77 0.75 -2.26 -14.87
C THR A 77 -0.49 -3.09 -14.63
N LEU A 78 -1.19 -2.88 -13.52
CA LEU A 78 -2.44 -3.58 -13.21
C LEU A 78 -3.40 -2.61 -12.53
N GLY A 79 -4.70 -2.78 -12.78
CA GLY A 79 -5.75 -2.20 -11.96
C GLY A 79 -6.04 -3.05 -10.72
N GLN A 80 -5.92 -4.37 -10.82
CA GLN A 80 -6.34 -5.29 -9.76
C GLN A 80 -5.41 -6.48 -9.62
N ILE A 81 -5.17 -6.90 -8.37
CA ILE A 81 -4.51 -8.17 -8.02
C ILE A 81 -5.44 -8.95 -7.11
N LEU A 82 -5.84 -10.13 -7.58
CA LEU A 82 -6.78 -11.00 -6.90
C LEU A 82 -6.10 -12.32 -6.58
N ALA A 83 -5.68 -12.51 -5.34
CA ALA A 83 -5.30 -13.83 -4.87
C ALA A 83 -6.52 -14.48 -4.26
N ILE A 84 -7.13 -15.42 -4.96
CA ILE A 84 -8.41 -16.04 -4.58
C ILE A 84 -8.26 -17.53 -4.31
N LYS A 85 -9.36 -18.16 -3.92
CA LYS A 85 -9.53 -19.60 -3.98
C LYS A 85 -10.98 -19.93 -4.28
N THR A 86 -11.22 -20.74 -5.29
CA THR A 86 -12.52 -21.35 -5.54
C THR A 86 -12.57 -22.76 -4.92
N GLY A 87 -13.66 -23.10 -4.22
CA GLY A 87 -13.85 -24.44 -3.63
C GLY A 87 -13.36 -24.65 -2.18
N ALA A 88 -13.28 -25.92 -1.76
CA ALA A 88 -13.07 -26.32 -0.36
C ALA A 88 -11.63 -26.12 0.15
N ASP A 89 -11.49 -26.03 1.48
CA ASP A 89 -10.24 -25.63 2.13
C ASP A 89 -9.22 -26.74 2.44
N ASP A 90 -8.37 -27.07 1.46
CA ASP A 90 -7.24 -28.00 1.63
C ASP A 90 -5.99 -27.43 2.36
N GLY A 91 -6.13 -26.35 3.14
CA GLY A 91 -5.03 -25.69 3.86
C GLY A 91 -4.38 -24.47 3.16
N PRO A 92 -3.42 -23.79 3.82
CA PRO A 92 -2.89 -22.49 3.36
C PRO A 92 -1.94 -22.62 2.17
N ARG A 93 -2.25 -21.94 1.07
CA ARG A 93 -1.39 -21.83 -0.12
C ARG A 93 -1.00 -20.38 -0.35
N HIS A 94 0.26 -20.03 -0.13
CA HIS A 94 0.73 -18.65 -0.24
C HIS A 94 0.93 -18.22 -1.70
N VAL A 95 0.69 -16.95 -1.98
CA VAL A 95 1.07 -16.29 -3.25
C VAL A 95 2.16 -15.28 -2.93
N ILE A 96 3.34 -15.51 -3.49
CA ILE A 96 4.52 -14.68 -3.27
C ILE A 96 4.92 -14.09 -4.61
N ILE A 97 4.70 -12.78 -4.78
CA ILE A 97 5.17 -12.05 -5.95
C ILE A 97 6.54 -11.46 -5.58
N THR A 98 7.57 -11.99 -6.21
CA THR A 98 8.94 -11.49 -6.14
C THR A 98 9.22 -10.56 -7.31
N GLY A 99 10.32 -9.81 -7.30
CA GLY A 99 10.73 -9.00 -8.43
C GLY A 99 12.24 -8.95 -8.60
N ASP A 100 12.71 -8.78 -9.83
CA ASP A 100 14.09 -8.37 -10.08
C ASP A 100 14.33 -6.94 -9.58
N ALA A 101 15.61 -6.57 -9.36
CA ALA A 101 15.99 -5.35 -8.64
C ALA A 101 15.40 -4.02 -9.19
N ASN A 102 15.00 -4.00 -10.46
CA ASN A 102 14.45 -2.82 -11.14
C ASN A 102 12.99 -2.99 -11.59
N CYS A 103 12.36 -4.12 -11.24
CA CYS A 103 10.98 -4.37 -11.63
C CYS A 103 10.03 -3.64 -10.68
N VAL A 104 9.15 -2.84 -11.26
CA VAL A 104 8.13 -2.07 -10.58
C VAL A 104 6.76 -2.60 -10.96
N LEU A 105 5.93 -2.82 -9.94
CA LEU A 105 4.52 -3.12 -10.09
C LEU A 105 3.74 -1.79 -10.02
N THR A 106 3.19 -1.36 -11.15
CA THR A 106 2.41 -0.13 -11.23
C THR A 106 0.93 -0.44 -11.05
N LEU A 107 0.28 0.25 -10.11
CA LEU A 107 -1.13 0.11 -9.80
C LEU A 107 -1.86 1.30 -10.41
N ASP A 108 -2.51 1.04 -11.55
CA ASP A 108 -3.24 2.00 -12.36
C ASP A 108 -4.56 1.34 -12.80
N ASN A 109 -5.67 1.76 -12.18
CA ASN A 109 -7.01 1.32 -12.53
C ASN A 109 -7.75 2.44 -13.30
N GLY A 110 -7.01 3.29 -14.02
CA GLY A 110 -7.53 4.45 -14.71
C GLY A 110 -8.13 5.46 -13.74
N SER A 111 -9.40 5.81 -13.95
CA SER A 111 -10.13 6.74 -13.07
C SER A 111 -10.64 6.10 -11.77
N SER A 112 -10.45 4.78 -11.59
CA SER A 112 -10.93 4.03 -10.44
C SER A 112 -9.80 3.73 -9.45
N THR A 113 -10.16 3.30 -8.25
CA THR A 113 -9.21 2.81 -7.24
C THR A 113 -8.68 1.42 -7.65
N ALA A 114 -7.36 1.24 -7.60
CA ALA A 114 -6.74 -0.07 -7.77
C ALA A 114 -6.94 -0.95 -6.53
N THR A 115 -6.94 -2.26 -6.70
CA THR A 115 -7.21 -3.19 -5.59
C THR A 115 -6.17 -4.29 -5.49
N LEU A 116 -5.86 -4.69 -4.25
CA LEU A 116 -5.11 -5.90 -3.97
C LEU A 116 -5.87 -6.70 -2.90
N THR A 117 -6.47 -7.79 -3.34
CA THR A 117 -7.39 -8.59 -2.55
C THR A 117 -6.81 -9.97 -2.31
N ASN A 118 -6.73 -10.35 -1.04
CA ASN A 118 -6.45 -11.71 -0.62
C ASN A 118 -7.73 -12.35 -0.05
N SER A 119 -8.26 -13.33 -0.77
CA SER A 119 -9.34 -14.20 -0.33
C SER A 119 -8.92 -15.67 -0.49
N GLY A 120 -9.36 -16.54 0.42
CA GLY A 120 -8.93 -17.94 0.48
C GLY A 120 -8.11 -18.26 1.72
N SER A 121 -7.21 -19.24 1.63
CA SER A 121 -6.61 -19.86 2.82
C SER A 121 -5.16 -19.43 3.13
N GLY A 122 -4.48 -18.70 2.25
CA GLY A 122 -3.05 -18.42 2.37
C GLY A 122 -2.66 -16.95 2.32
N ALA A 123 -1.45 -16.65 2.79
CA ALA A 123 -0.89 -15.31 2.78
C ALA A 123 -0.57 -14.80 1.36
N VAL A 124 -0.53 -13.48 1.22
CA VAL A 124 -0.02 -12.79 0.03
C VAL A 124 1.18 -11.94 0.42
N ARG A 125 2.23 -12.01 -0.38
CA ARG A 125 3.45 -11.21 -0.20
C ARG A 125 3.82 -10.56 -1.53
N ILE A 126 3.97 -9.24 -1.53
CA ILE A 126 4.43 -8.44 -2.68
C ILE A 126 5.78 -7.85 -2.32
N ASP A 127 6.83 -8.33 -2.98
CA ASP A 127 8.20 -7.86 -2.83
C ASP A 127 8.72 -6.87 -3.88
N PRO A 128 8.16 -6.72 -5.10
CA PRO A 128 8.61 -5.63 -5.97
C PRO A 128 8.18 -4.26 -5.41
N ALA A 129 8.85 -3.21 -5.87
CA ALA A 129 8.41 -1.85 -5.57
C ALA A 129 7.02 -1.60 -6.19
N VAL A 130 6.19 -0.88 -5.45
CA VAL A 130 4.79 -0.58 -5.80
C VAL A 130 4.67 0.91 -6.14
N ALA A 131 4.26 1.20 -7.37
CA ALA A 131 4.07 2.54 -7.90
C ALA A 131 2.57 2.82 -8.06
N LEU A 132 2.04 3.85 -7.41
CA LEU A 132 0.62 4.17 -7.39
C LEU A 132 0.28 5.28 -8.39
N ARG A 133 -0.41 4.94 -9.48
CA ARG A 133 -1.02 5.93 -10.38
C ARG A 133 -2.49 6.18 -10.04
N SER A 134 -3.15 5.20 -9.45
CA SER A 134 -4.45 5.30 -8.79
C SER A 134 -4.32 5.16 -7.28
N ASP A 135 -5.37 5.51 -6.53
CA ASP A 135 -5.50 5.07 -5.14
C ASP A 135 -5.42 3.53 -5.04
N LEU A 136 -5.01 3.00 -3.89
CA LEU A 136 -4.91 1.56 -3.67
C LEU A 136 -5.74 1.13 -2.47
N THR A 137 -6.60 0.15 -2.65
CA THR A 137 -7.29 -0.55 -1.55
C THR A 137 -6.69 -1.94 -1.33
N LEU A 138 -6.31 -2.23 -0.08
CA LEU A 138 -5.87 -3.54 0.37
C LEU A 138 -6.97 -4.24 1.18
N THR A 139 -7.21 -5.51 0.88
CA THR A 139 -8.18 -6.34 1.62
C THR A 139 -7.58 -7.71 1.89
N ASN A 140 -7.60 -8.16 3.15
CA ASN A 140 -7.20 -9.51 3.54
C ASN A 140 -8.33 -10.23 4.29
N SER A 141 -9.13 -10.97 3.55
CA SER A 141 -10.25 -11.79 4.06
C SER A 141 -9.81 -13.21 4.45
N THR A 142 -8.55 -13.36 4.87
CA THR A 142 -7.98 -14.63 5.31
C THR A 142 -7.46 -14.49 6.72
N THR A 143 -7.25 -15.57 7.47
CA THR A 143 -6.66 -15.49 8.82
C THR A 143 -5.15 -15.25 8.82
N THR A 144 -4.53 -15.22 7.64
CA THR A 144 -3.08 -15.06 7.47
C THR A 144 -2.71 -13.58 7.30
N PHE A 145 -1.73 -13.25 6.45
CA PHE A 145 -1.32 -11.87 6.21
C PHE A 145 -1.32 -11.51 4.73
N LEU A 146 -1.50 -10.22 4.46
CA LEU A 146 -1.16 -9.58 3.20
C LEU A 146 -0.03 -8.60 3.48
N ALA A 147 1.07 -8.68 2.74
CA ALA A 147 2.24 -7.86 2.96
C ALA A 147 2.71 -7.13 1.70
N LEU A 148 3.00 -5.83 1.84
CA LEU A 148 3.79 -5.04 0.90
C LEU A 148 5.19 -4.84 1.53
N ASN A 149 6.20 -5.53 1.01
CA ASN A 149 7.52 -5.59 1.63
C ASN A 149 8.53 -4.59 1.09
N SER A 150 8.27 -4.04 -0.09
CA SER A 150 9.11 -3.04 -0.74
C SER A 150 8.41 -1.69 -0.83
N ALA A 151 9.16 -0.69 -1.28
CA ALA A 151 8.70 0.70 -1.30
C ALA A 151 7.35 0.86 -1.99
N VAL A 152 6.49 1.69 -1.41
CA VAL A 152 5.23 2.16 -1.99
C VAL A 152 5.36 3.66 -2.24
N SER A 153 5.12 4.12 -3.47
CA SER A 153 5.23 5.55 -3.79
C SER A 153 4.19 6.00 -4.81
N ALA A 154 3.80 7.28 -4.78
CA ALA A 154 2.96 7.82 -5.84
C ALA A 154 3.78 7.97 -7.14
N ALA A 155 3.21 7.55 -8.25
CA ALA A 155 3.83 7.57 -9.58
C ALA A 155 3.18 8.59 -10.52
N SER A 156 2.30 9.44 -9.98
CA SER A 156 1.69 10.58 -10.66
C SER A 156 1.41 11.70 -9.67
N THR A 157 1.23 12.92 -10.18
CA THR A 157 0.92 14.10 -9.37
C THR A 157 -0.41 13.97 -8.63
N GLY A 158 -0.58 14.79 -7.60
CA GLY A 158 -1.77 14.79 -6.76
C GLY A 158 -1.75 13.69 -5.69
N LEU A 159 -2.72 13.75 -4.78
CA LEU A 159 -2.85 12.80 -3.69
C LEU A 159 -3.14 11.39 -4.23
N LYS A 160 -2.50 10.39 -3.62
CA LYS A 160 -2.86 8.98 -3.69
C LYS A 160 -3.11 8.49 -2.27
N THR A 161 -4.14 7.68 -2.09
CA THR A 161 -4.48 7.11 -0.79
C THR A 161 -4.23 5.61 -0.81
N LEU A 162 -3.40 5.14 0.11
CA LEU A 162 -3.31 3.73 0.46
C LEU A 162 -4.36 3.43 1.53
N THR A 163 -5.39 2.68 1.17
CA THR A 163 -6.50 2.33 2.06
C THR A 163 -6.40 0.87 2.46
N ILE A 164 -6.55 0.61 3.75
CA ILE A 164 -6.79 -0.72 4.29
C ILE A 164 -8.30 -0.83 4.53
N SER A 165 -8.95 -1.72 3.78
CA SER A 165 -10.37 -2.03 3.94
C SER A 165 -10.60 -3.09 5.02
N PRO A 166 -11.86 -3.28 5.48
CA PRO A 166 -12.19 -4.27 6.49
C PRO A 166 -11.59 -5.63 6.13
N SER A 167 -10.79 -6.16 7.05
CA SER A 167 -9.98 -7.36 6.84
C SER A 167 -10.11 -8.27 8.06
N ASP A 168 -10.05 -9.57 7.84
CA ASP A 168 -10.06 -10.57 8.91
C ASP A 168 -8.63 -10.88 9.38
N GLY A 169 -7.67 -10.78 8.46
CA GLY A 169 -6.27 -11.04 8.70
C GLY A 169 -5.44 -9.78 8.81
N ARG A 170 -4.18 -9.99 9.18
CA ARG A 170 -3.22 -8.89 9.36
C ARG A 170 -2.83 -8.28 8.01
N ILE A 171 -2.53 -6.98 8.02
CA ILE A 171 -1.87 -6.30 6.91
C ILE A 171 -0.54 -5.75 7.39
N ASN A 172 0.52 -6.06 6.66
CA ASN A 172 1.88 -5.62 6.96
C ASN A 172 2.37 -4.69 5.84
N LEU A 173 2.67 -3.44 6.20
CA LEU A 173 3.32 -2.47 5.33
C LEU A 173 4.78 -2.37 5.79
N ALA A 174 5.65 -3.19 5.20
CA ALA A 174 7.03 -3.34 5.62
C ALA A 174 8.02 -2.52 4.78
N GLY A 175 7.64 -2.13 3.56
CA GLY A 175 8.41 -1.18 2.76
C GLY A 175 8.16 0.28 3.13
N ILE A 176 9.09 1.16 2.75
CA ILE A 176 8.97 2.61 2.93
C ILE A 176 7.83 3.14 2.05
N ILE A 177 6.89 3.86 2.67
CA ILE A 177 5.86 4.64 1.99
C ILE A 177 6.37 6.08 1.85
N SER A 178 6.37 6.60 0.61
CA SER A 178 6.92 7.93 0.29
C SER A 178 6.08 8.63 -0.77
N ASP A 179 6.15 9.95 -0.83
CA ASP A 179 5.34 10.76 -1.76
C ASP A 179 5.63 10.50 -3.25
N GLY A 180 6.86 10.11 -3.60
CA GLY A 180 7.26 9.90 -4.99
C GLY A 180 7.02 11.14 -5.85
N ALA A 181 6.30 10.99 -6.96
CA ALA A 181 5.96 12.07 -7.88
C ALA A 181 4.72 12.89 -7.47
N GLY A 182 4.02 12.50 -6.41
CA GLY A 182 2.78 13.12 -5.95
C GLY A 182 2.79 13.32 -4.44
N GLN A 183 1.70 12.95 -3.79
CA GLN A 183 1.61 12.87 -2.33
C GLN A 183 0.93 11.57 -1.95
N LEU A 184 1.33 10.95 -0.85
CA LEU A 184 0.68 9.75 -0.33
C LEU A 184 0.03 10.00 1.03
N ALA A 185 -1.18 9.47 1.21
CA ALA A 185 -1.88 9.38 2.49
C ALA A 185 -2.19 7.92 2.84
N LEU A 186 -2.38 7.64 4.12
CA LEU A 186 -2.72 6.33 4.65
C LEU A 186 -4.10 6.37 5.31
N THR A 187 -5.01 5.49 4.89
CA THR A 187 -6.30 5.29 5.55
C THR A 187 -6.40 3.87 6.09
N VAL A 188 -6.62 3.73 7.39
CA VAL A 188 -6.85 2.46 8.07
C VAL A 188 -8.33 2.33 8.41
N ASN A 189 -9.04 1.50 7.66
CA ASN A 189 -10.42 1.10 7.90
C ASN A 189 -10.51 -0.43 8.01
N ALA A 190 -9.66 -1.01 8.87
CA ALA A 190 -9.37 -2.46 8.86
C ALA A 190 -10.42 -3.32 9.58
N GLY A 191 -11.54 -2.75 10.05
CA GLY A 191 -12.53 -3.47 10.85
C GLY A 191 -11.93 -3.86 12.20
N SER A 192 -11.65 -5.15 12.39
CA SER A 192 -10.99 -5.66 13.61
C SER A 192 -9.52 -6.02 13.43
N ALA A 193 -9.01 -5.99 12.19
CA ALA A 193 -7.65 -6.42 11.89
C ALA A 193 -6.58 -5.47 12.46
N ASN A 194 -5.40 -6.06 12.69
CA ASN A 194 -4.18 -5.32 12.99
C ASN A 194 -3.48 -4.91 11.70
N VAL A 195 -3.05 -3.65 11.65
CA VAL A 195 -2.19 -3.10 10.60
C VAL A 195 -0.85 -2.75 11.20
N ASN A 196 0.20 -3.39 10.71
CA ASN A 196 1.58 -3.12 11.12
C ASN A 196 2.25 -2.28 10.05
N VAL A 197 2.77 -1.12 10.46
CA VAL A 197 3.62 -0.30 9.60
C VAL A 197 5.03 -0.32 10.20
N ILE A 198 5.99 -0.82 9.42
CA ILE A 198 7.26 -1.34 9.96
C ILE A 198 8.46 -0.52 9.45
N ALA A 199 8.28 0.29 8.41
CA ALA A 199 9.32 1.17 7.88
C ALA A 199 9.28 2.59 8.47
N ALA A 200 10.41 3.30 8.36
CA ALA A 200 10.47 4.75 8.54
C ALA A 200 9.96 5.42 7.27
N ASN A 201 8.74 5.94 7.33
CA ASN A 201 8.03 6.48 6.18
C ASN A 201 8.28 7.98 6.01
N THR A 202 8.11 8.47 4.79
CA THR A 202 8.40 9.87 4.42
C THR A 202 7.25 10.55 3.66
N TYR A 203 6.08 9.91 3.56
CA TYR A 203 4.91 10.53 2.95
C TYR A 203 4.44 11.75 3.77
N SER A 204 3.91 12.75 3.07
CA SER A 204 3.47 14.01 3.67
C SER A 204 1.94 14.13 3.79
N GLY A 205 1.18 13.26 3.14
CA GLY A 205 -0.27 13.19 3.33
C GLY A 205 -0.63 12.66 4.73
N GLY A 206 -1.88 12.90 5.13
CA GLY A 206 -2.34 12.51 6.46
C GLY A 206 -2.47 11.00 6.67
N THR A 207 -2.51 10.59 7.94
CA THR A 207 -2.92 9.24 8.36
C THR A 207 -4.28 9.29 9.03
N SER A 208 -5.25 8.54 8.52
CA SER A 208 -6.60 8.44 9.11
C SER A 208 -6.89 7.02 9.59
N VAL A 209 -7.20 6.85 10.88
CA VAL A 209 -7.53 5.57 11.50
C VAL A 209 -9.01 5.56 11.88
N HIS A 210 -9.82 4.93 11.03
CA HIS A 210 -11.27 4.81 11.20
C HIS A 210 -11.67 3.55 11.96
N SER A 211 -10.97 2.43 11.76
CA SER A 211 -11.24 1.16 12.45
C SER A 211 -9.99 0.26 12.46
N GLY A 212 -10.00 -0.80 13.26
CA GLY A 212 -8.85 -1.68 13.46
C GLY A 212 -7.79 -1.11 14.40
N SER A 213 -6.62 -1.76 14.44
CA SER A 213 -5.50 -1.34 15.28
C SER A 213 -4.25 -1.09 14.43
N LEU A 214 -3.84 0.18 14.33
CA LEU A 214 -2.59 0.60 13.69
C LEU A 214 -1.45 0.60 14.71
N VAL A 215 -0.38 -0.16 14.45
CA VAL A 215 0.78 -0.31 15.35
C VAL A 215 2.03 0.29 14.72
N THR A 216 2.74 1.13 15.48
CA THR A 216 3.91 1.91 15.02
C THR A 216 5.14 1.66 15.90
N ASN A 217 5.95 0.68 15.55
CA ASN A 217 7.14 0.30 16.36
C ASN A 217 8.45 0.92 15.85
N THR A 218 8.44 1.54 14.67
CA THR A 218 9.62 2.16 14.05
C THR A 218 9.55 3.68 14.16
N GLN A 219 10.69 4.36 14.24
CA GLN A 219 10.68 5.83 14.20
C GLN A 219 10.19 6.33 12.84
N SER A 220 9.51 7.49 12.82
CA SER A 220 8.92 8.10 11.61
C SER A 220 7.93 7.18 10.89
N THR A 221 7.21 6.32 11.62
CA THR A 221 6.26 5.38 11.00
C THR A 221 5.12 6.10 10.27
N LEU A 222 4.66 7.27 10.73
CA LEU A 222 3.49 7.95 10.15
C LEU A 222 3.84 9.16 9.26
N GLY A 223 5.09 9.25 8.78
CA GLY A 223 5.51 10.35 7.92
C GLY A 223 5.42 11.71 8.61
N THR A 224 5.09 12.75 7.84
CA THR A 224 5.03 14.14 8.34
C THR A 224 3.63 14.73 8.35
N GLY A 225 2.63 14.05 7.79
CA GLY A 225 1.24 14.54 7.74
C GLY A 225 0.51 14.39 9.07
N ASP A 226 -0.62 15.10 9.19
CA ASP A 226 -1.50 15.03 10.36
C ASP A 226 -2.07 13.62 10.57
N VAL A 227 -2.31 13.28 11.83
CA VAL A 227 -2.88 11.99 12.22
C VAL A 227 -4.28 12.20 12.79
N THR A 228 -5.27 11.52 12.23
CA THR A 228 -6.66 11.51 12.70
C THR A 228 -7.06 10.11 13.13
N VAL A 229 -7.60 9.95 14.34
CA VAL A 229 -8.10 8.67 14.86
C VAL A 229 -9.57 8.80 15.25
N THR A 230 -10.50 8.37 14.40
CA THR A 230 -11.94 8.58 14.63
C THR A 230 -12.52 7.52 15.56
N ASP A 231 -12.50 6.25 15.14
CA ASP A 231 -13.07 5.12 15.90
C ASP A 231 -12.09 3.93 16.04
N GLY A 232 -10.88 4.05 15.51
CA GLY A 232 -9.88 3.01 15.57
C GLY A 232 -8.95 3.11 16.77
N ARG A 233 -8.00 2.17 16.81
CA ARG A 233 -6.94 2.10 17.81
C ARG A 233 -5.59 2.44 17.19
N LEU A 234 -4.87 3.39 17.78
CA LEU A 234 -3.50 3.76 17.41
C LEU A 234 -2.55 3.38 18.54
N VAL A 235 -1.59 2.50 18.26
CA VAL A 235 -0.53 2.12 19.19
C VAL A 235 0.78 2.76 18.75
N LEU A 236 1.23 3.70 19.57
CA LEU A 236 2.52 4.36 19.43
C LEU A 236 3.54 3.54 20.23
N GLY A 237 4.39 2.77 19.54
CA GLY A 237 5.42 1.93 20.16
C GLY A 237 6.76 2.66 20.37
N ASN A 238 6.87 3.91 19.95
CA ASN A 238 8.06 4.75 20.07
C ASN A 238 7.68 6.23 20.15
N ASP A 239 8.62 7.07 20.57
CA ASP A 239 8.45 8.51 20.83
C ASP A 239 8.62 9.40 19.58
N LYS A 240 8.75 8.81 18.38
CA LYS A 240 8.92 9.52 17.10
C LYS A 240 8.04 8.96 15.98
N ALA A 241 6.93 8.29 16.33
CA ALA A 241 6.06 7.70 15.33
C ALA A 241 5.31 8.76 14.50
N ILE A 242 4.88 9.85 15.14
CA ILE A 242 4.23 11.02 14.51
C ILE A 242 5.29 12.10 14.28
N GLY A 243 5.25 12.74 13.11
CA GLY A 243 6.13 13.86 12.78
C GLY A 243 5.94 15.04 13.74
N SER A 244 7.02 15.73 14.12
CA SER A 244 6.94 16.84 15.09
C SER A 244 6.18 18.07 14.60
N ALA A 245 5.95 18.16 13.28
CA ALA A 245 5.15 19.18 12.63
C ALA A 245 3.68 18.77 12.43
N ALA A 246 3.31 17.54 12.80
CA ALA A 246 1.96 17.03 12.63
C ALA A 246 1.10 17.27 13.89
N SER A 247 -0.20 17.35 13.68
CA SER A 247 -1.22 17.36 14.71
C SER A 247 -1.85 15.97 14.89
N LEU A 248 -2.37 15.70 16.09
CA LEU A 248 -3.14 14.51 16.43
C LEU A 248 -4.60 14.89 16.74
N SER A 249 -5.50 14.56 15.85
CA SER A 249 -6.95 14.71 16.06
C SER A 249 -7.58 13.36 16.38
N PHE A 250 -8.56 13.32 17.26
CA PHE A 250 -9.22 12.05 17.62
C PHE A 250 -10.70 12.20 17.95
N GLY A 251 -11.44 11.10 17.79
CA GLY A 251 -12.88 11.01 18.04
C GLY A 251 -13.23 10.35 19.37
N LEU A 252 -14.52 10.39 19.73
CA LEU A 252 -15.01 9.90 21.02
C LEU A 252 -14.87 8.39 21.24
N ARG A 253 -14.68 7.62 20.16
CA ARG A 253 -14.49 6.16 20.21
C ARG A 253 -13.04 5.75 19.95
N SER A 254 -12.13 6.70 19.82
CA SER A 254 -10.72 6.43 19.59
C SER A 254 -10.04 5.79 20.80
N ALA A 255 -9.02 4.99 20.54
CA ALA A 255 -8.12 4.47 21.56
C ALA A 255 -6.66 4.71 21.15
N ILE A 256 -5.97 5.59 21.86
CA ILE A 256 -4.58 5.97 21.61
C ILE A 256 -3.70 5.41 22.74
N VAL A 257 -2.72 4.60 22.37
CA VAL A 257 -1.84 3.91 23.33
C VAL A 257 -0.43 4.47 23.19
N LEU A 258 0.03 5.19 24.21
CA LEU A 258 1.37 5.77 24.33
C LEU A 258 2.34 4.72 24.90
N ASN A 259 2.63 3.67 24.13
CA ASN A 259 3.47 2.53 24.52
C ASN A 259 4.96 2.80 24.27
N TYR A 260 5.49 3.84 24.90
CA TYR A 260 6.90 4.20 24.83
C TYR A 260 7.35 4.89 26.13
N ALA A 261 8.66 5.04 26.30
CA ALA A 261 9.26 5.84 27.36
C ALA A 261 9.57 7.25 26.84
N GLY A 262 9.48 8.26 27.71
CA GLY A 262 9.79 9.65 27.34
C GLY A 262 8.59 10.42 26.76
N SER A 263 8.90 11.38 25.89
CA SER A 263 7.94 12.34 25.33
C SER A 263 8.03 12.41 23.81
N MET A 264 6.89 12.37 23.14
CA MET A 264 6.76 12.62 21.70
C MET A 264 6.33 14.07 21.45
N ASN A 265 7.03 14.79 20.58
CA ASN A 265 6.67 16.15 20.20
C ASN A 265 5.66 16.15 19.05
N ILE A 266 4.59 16.92 19.18
CA ILE A 266 3.60 17.18 18.12
C ILE A 266 3.15 18.64 18.19
N VAL A 267 2.49 19.12 17.13
CA VAL A 267 2.00 20.51 17.04
C VAL A 267 0.80 20.70 17.97
N ASN A 268 -0.25 19.91 17.74
CA ASN A 268 -1.51 19.98 18.48
C ASN A 268 -2.04 18.58 18.81
N ALA A 269 -2.84 18.49 19.88
CA ALA A 269 -3.74 17.36 20.12
C ALA A 269 -5.16 17.89 20.33
N ALA A 270 -6.15 17.30 19.67
CA ALA A 270 -7.52 17.82 19.68
C ALA A 270 -8.62 16.76 19.54
N ILE A 271 -9.79 17.08 20.11
CA ILE A 271 -11.06 16.40 19.86
C ILE A 271 -12.09 17.42 19.37
N GLY A 272 -12.57 17.25 18.15
CA GLY A 272 -13.38 18.28 17.48
C GLY A 272 -12.66 19.63 17.45
N ALA A 273 -13.27 20.66 18.01
CA ALA A 273 -12.70 22.01 18.12
C ALA A 273 -11.95 22.26 19.45
N THR A 274 -11.84 21.27 20.33
CA THR A 274 -11.18 21.40 21.62
C THR A 274 -9.70 21.05 21.49
N PHE A 275 -8.82 22.02 21.73
CA PHE A 275 -7.37 21.88 21.68
C PHE A 275 -6.79 21.93 23.09
N ILE A 276 -5.82 21.06 23.37
CA ILE A 276 -5.00 21.21 24.58
C ILE A 276 -3.89 22.24 24.35
N GLY A 277 -3.61 23.04 25.38
CA GLY A 277 -2.54 24.04 25.34
C GLY A 277 -1.14 23.43 25.26
N LYS A 278 -0.14 24.30 25.10
CA LYS A 278 1.28 23.92 25.08
C LYS A 278 1.67 23.29 26.42
N GLY A 279 2.39 22.17 26.36
CA GLY A 279 2.86 21.48 27.57
C GLY A 279 3.19 20.02 27.32
N THR A 280 3.62 19.32 28.38
CA THR A 280 3.93 17.89 28.31
C THR A 280 3.01 17.10 29.23
N TYR A 281 2.17 16.24 28.64
CA TYR A 281 1.06 15.58 29.31
C TYR A 281 1.24 14.06 29.30
N SER A 282 0.97 13.44 30.45
CA SER A 282 0.76 11.98 30.53
C SER A 282 -0.62 11.60 29.96
N ALA A 283 -0.81 10.30 29.65
CA ALA A 283 -2.11 9.77 29.25
C ALA A 283 -3.24 10.16 30.23
N LYS A 284 -2.95 10.12 31.55
CA LYS A 284 -3.91 10.51 32.59
C LYS A 284 -4.32 11.99 32.47
N GLN A 285 -3.35 12.90 32.31
CA GLN A 285 -3.62 14.33 32.20
C GLN A 285 -4.37 14.68 30.90
N LEU A 286 -4.07 14.00 29.80
CA LEU A 286 -4.82 14.14 28.55
C LEU A 286 -6.28 13.73 28.74
N ASN A 287 -6.53 12.57 29.37
CA ASN A 287 -7.88 12.10 29.67
C ASN A 287 -8.64 13.02 30.64
N GLU A 288 -7.97 13.57 31.65
CA GLU A 288 -8.54 14.57 32.57
C GLU A 288 -8.93 15.85 31.81
N PHE A 289 -8.10 16.32 30.87
CA PHE A 289 -8.39 17.52 30.08
C PHE A 289 -9.53 17.32 29.08
N PHE A 290 -9.51 16.22 28.32
CA PHE A 290 -10.49 15.95 27.26
C PHE A 290 -11.78 15.32 27.76
N GLY A 291 -11.84 14.87 29.02
CA GLY A 291 -13.03 14.27 29.62
C GLY A 291 -13.40 12.91 29.03
N GLY A 292 -12.52 11.92 29.16
CA GLY A 292 -12.76 10.56 28.67
C GLY A 292 -11.61 9.58 28.92
N SER A 293 -11.62 8.45 28.21
CA SER A 293 -10.58 7.40 28.31
C SER A 293 -9.96 7.11 26.94
N PHE A 294 -9.47 8.16 26.28
CA PHE A 294 -8.91 8.08 24.93
C PHE A 294 -7.45 7.62 24.95
N PHE A 295 -6.69 8.02 25.96
CA PHE A 295 -5.26 7.76 26.08
C PHE A 295 -4.95 6.69 27.13
N SER A 296 -3.93 5.88 26.87
CA SER A 296 -3.37 4.91 27.84
C SER A 296 -1.86 4.77 27.64
N GLY A 297 -1.18 4.06 28.53
CA GLY A 297 0.27 3.82 28.46
C GLY A 297 1.11 4.78 29.31
N SER A 298 2.44 4.61 29.23
CA SER A 298 3.43 5.33 30.04
C SER A 298 4.05 6.55 29.36
N GLY A 299 3.92 6.63 28.03
CA GLY A 299 4.49 7.72 27.24
C GLY A 299 3.79 9.05 27.51
N ARG A 300 4.45 10.14 27.10
CA ARG A 300 3.92 11.50 27.21
C ARG A 300 3.84 12.15 25.83
N LEU A 301 2.91 13.08 25.67
CA LEU A 301 2.85 13.97 24.51
C LEU A 301 3.31 15.37 24.91
N THR A 302 4.21 15.95 24.13
CA THR A 302 4.66 17.33 24.23
C THR A 302 4.04 18.13 23.09
N ILE A 303 3.14 19.04 23.45
CA ILE A 303 2.42 19.93 22.54
C ILE A 303 3.24 21.21 22.40
N THR A 304 3.57 21.59 21.17
CA THR A 304 4.56 22.65 20.90
C THR A 304 3.94 24.01 20.62
N THR A 305 2.78 24.08 19.98
CA THR A 305 2.09 25.34 19.63
C THR A 305 0.81 25.53 20.44
N GLY A 306 0.04 24.46 20.70
CA GLY A 306 -1.05 24.44 21.68
C GLY A 306 -2.10 25.52 21.44
N SER A 307 -2.63 25.58 20.23
CA SER A 307 -3.85 26.30 19.82
C SER A 307 -3.99 26.16 18.30
N GLY A 308 -5.22 26.16 17.78
CA GLY A 308 -5.53 26.07 16.34
C GLY A 308 -5.14 27.34 15.58
N GLY A 309 -3.83 27.59 15.44
CA GLY A 309 -3.23 28.56 14.52
C GLY A 309 -2.55 27.85 13.37
#